data_AF-A0A6V7Y6R1-F1
#
_entry.id   AF-A0A6V7Y6R1-F1
#
_cell.length_a   1.000
_cell.length_b   1.000
_cell.length_c   1.000
_cell.angle_alpha   90.00
_cell.angle_beta   90.00
_cell.angle_gamma   90.00
#
_symmetry.space_group_name_H-M   'P 1'
#
loop_
_entity.id
_entity.type
_entity.pdbx_description
1 polymer ?
#
loop_
_entity_poly.entity_id
_entity_poly.type
_entity_poly.pdbx_seq_one_letter_code
_entity_poly.pdbx_strand_id
1 'polypeptide(L)'
;MFFHHFLECVFSFNQVKHPSHIKPIYDDGFELHSEVDKQCSLEGRQKFNDRLRLYKYMLNTFEDHQKVSILEKIGLEIFVPIVEGGMLLSEINVRSLLFDALKIMQTSEIKLKMQLGKLDVDYEGDDEEPPELIKSAARKFISTTFRKTIAETVMPHLFALNAFLREKRSPLTEYCYGVILEICRDHQEQLDDFLASDPQLKAEIRFDLRQTAGGGGQQDNSNKKKRKIEIIKGEERREVNKKEIENNKNKCTNVHFHKHLDVKEVLIKN
;
A
#
# COMPACT_ATOMS: atom_id res chain seq x y z
N MET A 1 -3.72 24.22 -18.54
CA MET A 1 -5.06 24.58 -18.03
C MET A 1 -5.48 23.72 -16.83
N PHE A 2 -5.45 22.38 -16.92
CA PHE A 2 -5.95 21.49 -15.86
C PHE A 2 -5.17 21.55 -14.52
N PHE A 3 -3.88 21.90 -14.52
CA PHE A 3 -3.05 21.89 -13.31
C PHE A 3 -3.61 22.77 -12.18
N HIS A 4 -3.99 24.02 -12.47
CA HIS A 4 -4.45 24.97 -11.45
C HIS A 4 -5.76 24.53 -10.78
N HIS A 5 -6.62 23.83 -11.51
CA HIS A 5 -7.94 23.39 -11.04
C HIS A 5 -8.00 21.90 -10.71
N PHE A 6 -6.87 21.19 -10.70
CA PHE A 6 -6.87 19.74 -10.53
C PHE A 6 -7.46 19.34 -9.18
N LEU A 7 -7.01 19.94 -8.08
CA LEU A 7 -7.55 19.67 -6.74
C LEU A 7 -9.02 20.11 -6.64
N GLU A 8 -9.40 21.25 -7.21
CA GLU A 8 -10.80 21.69 -7.27
C GLU A 8 -11.70 20.65 -7.94
N CYS A 9 -11.25 20.01 -9.02
CA CYS A 9 -11.95 18.89 -9.65
C CYS A 9 -12.05 17.68 -8.72
N VAL A 10 -10.96 17.29 -8.04
CA VAL A 10 -10.97 16.15 -7.09
C VAL A 10 -11.97 16.39 -5.95
N PHE A 11 -12.02 17.60 -5.39
CA PHE A 11 -12.99 18.00 -4.37
C PHE A 11 -14.42 18.01 -4.92
N SER A 12 -14.63 18.66 -6.07
CA SER A 12 -15.96 18.81 -6.69
C SER A 12 -16.56 17.46 -7.09
N PHE A 13 -15.78 16.56 -7.70
CA PHE A 13 -16.27 15.24 -8.08
C PHE A 13 -16.62 14.36 -6.87
N ASN A 14 -16.07 14.65 -5.70
CA ASN A 14 -16.39 13.99 -4.44
C ASN A 14 -17.43 14.76 -3.59
N GLN A 15 -17.97 15.87 -4.09
CA GLN A 15 -18.96 16.70 -3.40
C GLN A 15 -18.47 17.18 -2.03
N VAL A 16 -17.21 17.58 -1.98
CA VAL A 16 -16.59 18.25 -0.83
C VAL A 16 -16.25 19.67 -1.26
N LYS A 17 -16.59 20.67 -0.43
CA LYS A 17 -16.25 22.06 -0.72
C LYS A 17 -14.73 22.23 -0.60
N HIS A 18 -14.09 22.69 -1.67
CA HIS A 18 -12.67 23.02 -1.65
C HIS A 18 -12.44 24.28 -0.80
N PRO A 19 -11.35 24.38 0.00
CA PRO A 19 -11.08 25.55 0.85
C PRO A 19 -11.06 26.88 0.10
N SER A 20 -10.50 26.91 -1.12
CA SER A 20 -10.51 28.09 -2.02
C SER A 20 -11.90 28.55 -2.48
N HIS A 21 -12.94 27.71 -2.33
CA HIS A 21 -14.33 28.03 -2.67
C HIS A 21 -15.16 28.48 -1.46
N ILE A 22 -14.53 28.75 -0.31
CA ILE A 22 -15.16 29.52 0.77
C ILE A 22 -15.34 30.95 0.24
N LYS A 23 -16.43 31.17 -0.51
CA LYS A 23 -16.86 32.51 -0.90
C LYS A 23 -17.01 33.36 0.37
N PRO A 24 -16.60 34.63 0.37
CA PRO A 24 -17.12 35.57 1.36
C PRO A 24 -18.64 35.49 1.30
N ILE A 25 -19.28 35.37 2.46
CA ILE A 25 -20.74 35.45 2.57
C ILE A 25 -21.11 36.87 2.14
N TYR A 26 -21.34 37.07 0.84
CA TYR A 26 -22.07 38.23 0.37
C TYR A 26 -23.55 37.93 0.60
N ASP A 27 -24.21 38.85 1.30
CA ASP A 27 -25.62 38.86 1.71
C ASP A 27 -26.60 39.00 0.52
N ASP A 28 -26.32 38.29 -0.58
CA ASP A 28 -27.25 38.22 -1.70
C ASP A 28 -27.45 36.75 -2.02
N GLY A 29 -28.65 36.25 -1.69
CA GLY A 29 -29.05 34.84 -1.61
C GLY A 29 -29.09 34.10 -2.94
N PHE A 30 -28.13 34.34 -3.82
CA PHE A 30 -27.91 33.59 -5.04
C PHE A 30 -26.94 32.44 -4.78
N GLU A 31 -27.45 31.38 -4.15
CA GLU A 31 -26.86 30.06 -4.36
C GLU A 31 -27.04 29.77 -5.84
N LEU A 32 -25.95 29.83 -6.61
CA LEU A 32 -25.90 29.27 -7.95
C LEU A 32 -26.06 27.75 -7.78
N HIS A 33 -27.29 27.30 -7.53
CA HIS A 33 -27.70 25.93 -7.74
C HIS A 33 -27.55 25.69 -9.23
N SER A 34 -26.34 25.35 -9.65
CA SER A 34 -26.22 24.52 -10.83
C SER A 34 -26.88 23.21 -10.43
N GLU A 35 -28.14 23.03 -10.81
CA GLU A 35 -28.69 21.71 -11.10
C GLU A 35 -27.81 21.11 -12.19
N VAL A 36 -26.59 20.71 -11.82
CA VAL A 36 -25.80 19.81 -12.64
C VAL A 36 -26.65 18.56 -12.68
N ASP A 37 -27.19 18.31 -13.86
CA ASP A 37 -28.07 17.19 -14.15
C ASP A 37 -27.59 15.95 -13.37
N LYS A 38 -28.43 15.39 -12.50
CA LYS A 38 -28.07 14.22 -11.68
C LYS A 38 -27.54 13.07 -12.54
N GLN A 39 -27.87 13.07 -13.84
CA GLN A 39 -27.37 12.14 -14.84
C GLN A 39 -25.85 12.23 -15.08
N CYS A 40 -25.23 13.38 -14.82
CA CYS A 40 -23.80 13.64 -15.00
C CYS A 40 -23.02 13.68 -13.68
N SER A 41 -23.66 13.37 -12.55
CA SER A 41 -22.99 13.35 -11.25
C SER A 41 -21.90 12.28 -11.17
N LEU A 42 -20.71 12.68 -10.75
CA LEU A 42 -19.56 11.80 -10.49
C LEU A 42 -19.44 11.42 -9.02
N GLU A 43 -20.45 11.72 -8.20
CA GLU A 43 -20.39 11.52 -6.75
C GLU A 43 -20.48 10.05 -6.34
N GLY A 44 -19.94 9.76 -5.16
CA GLY A 44 -20.08 8.45 -4.52
C GLY A 44 -19.09 7.38 -5.00
N ARG A 45 -18.93 6.33 -4.20
CA ARG A 45 -17.90 5.29 -4.39
C ARG A 45 -18.04 4.53 -5.71
N GLN A 46 -19.27 4.37 -6.21
CA GLN A 46 -19.59 3.70 -7.47
C GLN A 46 -19.02 4.40 -8.70
N LYS A 47 -18.81 5.72 -8.63
CA LYS A 47 -18.23 6.54 -9.69
C LYS A 47 -16.71 6.67 -9.61
N PHE A 48 -16.06 6.00 -8.64
CA PHE A 48 -14.62 6.05 -8.45
C PHE A 48 -13.84 5.75 -9.73
N ASN A 49 -14.18 4.69 -10.46
CA ASN A 49 -13.44 4.31 -11.67
C ASN A 49 -13.57 5.39 -12.78
N ASP A 50 -14.74 6.01 -12.90
CA ASP A 50 -14.98 7.10 -13.84
C ASP A 50 -14.12 8.31 -13.46
N ARG A 51 -14.11 8.70 -12.18
CA ARG A 51 -13.26 9.77 -11.66
C ARG A 51 -11.78 9.48 -11.83
N LEU A 52 -11.33 8.27 -11.50
CA LEU A 52 -9.92 7.87 -11.65
C LEU A 52 -9.46 7.96 -13.11
N ARG A 53 -10.31 7.60 -14.07
CA ARG A 53 -10.02 7.76 -15.50
C ARG A 53 -9.82 9.24 -15.87
N LEU A 54 -10.65 10.14 -15.35
CA LEU A 54 -10.51 11.58 -15.56
C LEU A 54 -9.23 12.12 -14.90
N TYR A 55 -8.92 11.71 -13.66
CA TYR A 55 -7.69 12.10 -12.98
C TYR A 55 -6.45 11.69 -13.78
N LYS A 56 -6.40 10.43 -14.21
CA LYS A 56 -5.30 9.91 -15.04
C LYS A 56 -5.16 10.68 -16.35
N TYR A 57 -6.28 10.98 -17.01
CA TYR A 57 -6.27 11.78 -18.24
C TYR A 57 -5.67 13.17 -18.01
N MET A 58 -6.09 13.87 -16.96
CA MET A 58 -5.52 15.18 -16.61
C MET A 58 -4.03 15.09 -16.23
N LEU A 59 -3.65 14.14 -15.38
CA LEU A 59 -2.27 13.94 -14.92
C LEU A 59 -1.29 13.63 -16.06
N ASN A 60 -1.76 12.96 -17.12
CA ASN A 60 -0.93 12.69 -18.31
C ASN A 60 -0.49 13.95 -19.05
N THR A 61 -1.20 15.07 -18.86
CA THR A 61 -0.85 16.37 -19.43
C THR A 61 0.11 17.19 -18.56
N PHE A 62 0.44 16.71 -17.35
CA PHE A 62 1.26 17.45 -16.40
C PHE A 62 2.74 17.17 -16.58
N GLU A 63 3.53 18.23 -16.43
CA GLU A 63 4.97 18.12 -16.25
C GLU A 63 5.31 17.60 -14.86
N ASP A 64 6.53 17.07 -14.69
CA ASP A 64 6.92 16.49 -13.42
C ASP A 64 6.89 17.49 -12.26
N HIS A 65 7.32 18.74 -12.47
CA HIS A 65 7.25 19.78 -11.44
C HIS A 65 5.79 20.06 -10.98
N GLN A 66 4.83 19.98 -11.91
CA GLN A 66 3.40 20.11 -11.61
C GLN A 66 2.92 18.92 -10.80
N LYS A 67 3.30 17.69 -11.14
CA LYS A 67 2.95 16.49 -10.37
C LYS A 67 3.48 16.55 -8.93
N VAL A 68 4.71 17.05 -8.73
CA VAL A 68 5.25 17.28 -7.39
C VAL A 68 4.37 18.26 -6.61
N SER A 69 3.98 19.37 -7.23
CA SER A 69 3.07 20.33 -6.61
C SER A 69 1.71 19.71 -6.28
N ILE A 70 1.18 18.81 -7.12
CA ILE A 70 -0.05 18.06 -6.81
C ILE A 70 0.13 17.15 -5.58
N LEU A 71 1.24 16.43 -5.46
CA LEU A 71 1.51 15.57 -4.29
C LEU A 71 1.59 16.40 -3.00
N GLU A 72 2.25 17.55 -3.06
CA GLU A 72 2.33 18.51 -1.96
C GLU A 72 0.94 19.04 -1.57
N LYS A 73 0.16 19.49 -2.54
CA LYS A 73 -1.21 19.99 -2.32
C LYS A 73 -2.16 18.92 -1.79
N ILE A 74 -2.04 17.66 -2.22
CA ILE A 74 -2.81 16.56 -1.63
C ILE A 74 -2.51 16.44 -0.12
N GLY A 75 -1.23 16.51 0.26
CA GLY A 75 -0.83 16.51 1.67
C GLY A 75 -1.43 17.69 2.44
N LEU A 76 -1.24 18.90 1.94
CA LEU A 76 -1.64 20.13 2.63
C LEU A 76 -3.15 20.38 2.64
N GLU A 77 -3.84 20.13 1.54
CA GLU A 77 -5.25 20.53 1.37
C GLU A 77 -6.23 19.39 1.68
N ILE A 78 -5.77 18.13 1.65
CA ILE A 78 -6.62 16.97 1.96
C ILE A 78 -6.20 16.32 3.28
N PHE A 79 -4.93 15.95 3.44
CA PHE A 79 -4.53 15.15 4.61
C PHE A 79 -4.51 15.96 5.90
N VAL A 80 -3.90 17.15 5.88
CA VAL A 80 -3.82 18.02 7.06
C VAL A 80 -5.22 18.38 7.60
N PRO A 81 -6.19 18.87 6.79
CA PRO A 81 -7.51 19.20 7.32
C PRO A 81 -8.28 17.98 7.85
N ILE A 82 -8.04 16.77 7.34
CA ILE A 82 -8.66 15.55 7.90
C ILE A 82 -8.07 15.23 9.27
N VAL A 83 -6.75 15.31 9.42
CA VAL A 83 -6.06 15.01 10.69
C VAL A 83 -6.40 16.06 11.76
N GLU A 84 -6.46 17.33 11.38
CA GLU A 84 -6.78 18.46 12.28
C GLU A 84 -8.28 18.63 12.55
N GLY A 85 -9.14 17.84 11.89
CA GLY A 85 -10.59 17.86 12.09
C GLY A 85 -11.34 18.96 11.32
N GLY A 86 -10.67 19.68 10.42
CA GLY A 86 -11.30 20.57 9.44
C GLY A 86 -12.14 19.85 8.39
N MET A 87 -11.90 18.55 8.16
CA MET A 87 -12.76 17.65 7.39
C MET A 87 -13.06 16.37 8.16
N LEU A 88 -14.33 16.02 8.31
CA LEU A 88 -14.75 14.92 9.17
C LEU A 88 -14.76 13.57 8.45
N LEU A 89 -13.95 12.62 8.92
CA LEU A 89 -13.90 11.26 8.35
C LEU A 89 -15.22 10.48 8.50
N SER A 90 -16.14 10.92 9.36
CA SER A 90 -17.50 10.36 9.45
C SER A 90 -18.31 10.60 8.17
N GLU A 91 -18.01 11.66 7.42
CA GLU A 91 -18.70 12.00 6.18
C GLU A 91 -18.30 11.05 5.06
N ILE A 92 -19.28 10.56 4.30
CA ILE A 92 -19.05 9.62 3.20
C ILE A 92 -18.28 10.28 2.04
N ASN A 93 -18.52 11.57 1.80
CA ASN A 93 -17.87 12.34 0.75
C ASN A 93 -16.39 12.58 1.08
N VAL A 94 -16.06 12.93 2.32
CA VAL A 94 -14.67 13.07 2.80
C VAL A 94 -13.91 11.76 2.71
N ARG A 95 -14.53 10.62 3.05
CA ARG A 95 -13.91 9.29 2.87
C ARG A 95 -13.67 8.94 1.40
N SER A 96 -14.59 9.33 0.52
CA SER A 96 -14.45 9.13 -0.93
C SER A 96 -13.32 10.01 -1.49
N LEU A 97 -13.26 11.28 -1.08
CA LEU A 97 -12.18 12.22 -1.40
C LEU A 97 -10.81 11.68 -0.97
N LEU A 98 -10.70 11.22 0.28
CA LEU A 98 -9.45 10.66 0.80
C LEU A 98 -9.04 9.40 0.03
N PHE A 99 -10.00 8.52 -0.27
CA PHE A 99 -9.73 7.32 -1.07
C PHE A 99 -9.23 7.68 -2.48
N ASP A 100 -9.88 8.64 -3.14
CA ASP A 100 -9.46 9.16 -4.45
C ASP A 100 -8.04 9.73 -4.38
N ALA A 101 -7.73 10.56 -3.38
CA ALA A 101 -6.41 11.17 -3.20
C ALA A 101 -5.31 10.11 -3.04
N LEU A 102 -5.53 9.12 -2.17
CA LEU A 102 -4.61 8.01 -1.99
C LEU A 102 -4.44 7.20 -3.28
N LYS A 103 -5.52 6.98 -4.04
CA LYS A 103 -5.47 6.26 -5.31
C LYS A 103 -4.75 7.04 -6.41
N ILE A 104 -4.92 8.36 -6.46
CA ILE A 104 -4.17 9.27 -7.33
C ILE A 104 -2.68 9.12 -7.07
N MET A 105 -2.24 9.13 -5.80
CA MET A 105 -0.82 8.98 -5.43
C MET A 105 -0.20 7.64 -5.85
N GLN A 106 -1.02 6.60 -6.07
CA GLN A 106 -0.59 5.27 -6.54
C GLN A 106 -0.63 5.12 -8.08
N THR A 107 -1.07 6.14 -8.81
CA THR A 107 -1.16 6.06 -10.27
C THR A 107 0.21 6.15 -10.91
N SER A 108 0.43 5.39 -11.99
CA SER A 108 1.63 5.54 -12.83
C SER A 108 1.75 6.94 -13.45
N GLU A 109 0.62 7.62 -13.63
CA GLU A 109 0.51 8.92 -14.27
C GLU A 109 1.06 10.06 -13.38
N ILE A 110 0.88 9.95 -12.05
CA ILE A 110 1.48 10.91 -11.11
C ILE A 110 2.95 10.61 -10.81
N LYS A 111 3.42 9.39 -11.11
CA LYS A 111 4.85 9.09 -11.00
C LYS A 111 5.62 10.02 -11.93
N LEU A 112 6.75 10.50 -11.42
CA LEU A 112 7.61 11.36 -12.20
C LEU A 112 8.19 10.57 -13.36
N LYS A 113 8.06 11.15 -14.55
CA LYS A 113 8.60 10.58 -15.79
C LYS A 113 10.10 10.78 -15.90
N MET A 114 10.73 11.53 -14.99
CA MET A 114 12.17 11.66 -14.85
C MET A 114 12.84 10.29 -14.74
N GLN A 115 13.05 9.69 -15.91
CA GLN A 115 14.28 9.02 -16.22
C GLN A 115 15.37 10.00 -15.78
N LEU A 116 16.12 9.64 -14.74
CA LEU A 116 17.30 10.37 -14.25
C LEU A 116 18.43 10.54 -15.30
N GLY A 117 18.10 10.62 -16.59
CA GLY A 117 19.06 10.69 -17.70
C GLY A 117 18.53 11.22 -19.03
N LYS A 118 17.24 11.52 -19.22
CA LYS A 118 16.73 12.05 -20.50
C LYS A 118 15.65 13.11 -20.29
N LEU A 119 16.06 14.37 -20.20
CA LEU A 119 15.17 15.47 -20.53
C LEU A 119 15.54 15.86 -21.96
N ASP A 120 14.68 15.51 -22.92
CA ASP A 120 14.58 16.30 -24.14
C ASP A 120 13.87 17.58 -23.70
N VAL A 121 14.68 18.61 -23.45
CA VAL A 121 14.17 19.95 -23.21
C VAL A 121 13.72 20.43 -24.58
N ASP A 122 12.43 20.28 -24.89
CA ASP A 122 11.82 20.96 -26.03
C ASP A 122 11.76 22.46 -25.68
N TYR A 123 12.89 23.14 -25.86
CA TYR A 123 12.99 24.58 -25.81
C TYR A 123 12.48 25.11 -27.16
N GLU A 124 11.24 25.61 -27.22
CA GLU A 124 10.71 26.33 -28.38
C GLU A 124 11.31 27.75 -28.48
N GLY A 125 12.64 27.86 -28.50
CA GLY A 125 13.32 29.14 -28.52
C GLY A 125 14.75 29.03 -29.01
N ASP A 126 14.91 29.30 -30.31
CA ASP A 126 16.15 29.47 -31.09
C ASP A 126 17.14 28.29 -31.08
N ASP A 127 17.77 28.05 -32.23
CA ASP A 127 18.55 26.84 -32.61
C ASP A 127 19.88 26.63 -31.83
N GLU A 128 19.89 26.79 -30.51
CA GLU A 128 21.01 26.36 -29.66
C GLU A 128 20.54 25.40 -28.56
N GLU A 129 20.87 24.12 -28.77
CA GLU A 129 20.73 23.10 -27.73
C GLU A 129 21.49 23.53 -26.47
N PRO A 130 20.83 23.66 -25.30
CA PRO A 130 21.49 24.13 -24.09
C PRO A 130 22.69 23.23 -23.76
N PRO A 131 23.85 23.79 -23.38
CA PRO A 131 25.03 23.01 -22.99
C PRO A 131 24.68 21.87 -22.02
N GLU A 132 25.26 20.68 -22.23
CA GLU A 132 24.97 19.48 -21.43
C GLU A 132 25.18 19.68 -19.92
N LEU A 133 26.05 20.63 -19.55
CA LEU A 133 26.26 21.10 -18.17
C LEU A 133 25.02 21.79 -17.59
N ILE A 134 24.30 22.60 -18.36
CA ILE A 134 23.06 23.28 -17.94
C ILE A 134 21.92 22.26 -17.86
N LYS A 135 21.78 21.37 -18.84
CA LYS A 135 20.78 20.28 -18.81
C LYS A 135 21.00 19.32 -17.64
N SER A 136 22.25 18.96 -17.35
CA SER A 136 22.59 18.09 -16.20
C SER A 136 22.43 18.79 -14.85
N ALA A 137 22.76 20.08 -14.75
CA ALA A 137 22.51 20.89 -13.56
C ALA A 137 21.01 21.05 -13.27
N ALA A 138 20.20 21.33 -14.29
CA ALA A 138 18.74 21.41 -14.17
C ALA A 138 18.14 20.05 -13.74
N ARG A 139 18.55 18.94 -14.36
CA ARG A 139 18.14 17.58 -13.97
C ARG A 139 18.49 17.27 -12.51
N LYS A 140 19.73 17.59 -12.08
CA LYS A 140 20.16 17.41 -10.68
C LYS A 140 19.34 18.28 -9.74
N PHE A 141 19.17 19.57 -10.06
CA PHE A 141 18.41 20.51 -9.22
C PHE A 141 16.96 20.04 -9.04
N ILE A 142 16.27 19.65 -10.11
CA ILE A 142 14.88 19.18 -10.05
C ILE A 142 14.79 17.88 -9.24
N SER A 143 15.70 16.92 -9.42
CA SER A 143 15.72 15.69 -8.61
C SER A 143 15.97 15.99 -7.13
N THR A 144 16.83 16.96 -6.81
CA THR A 144 17.14 17.32 -5.42
C THR A 144 15.96 18.03 -4.77
N THR A 145 15.36 19.00 -5.45
CA THR A 145 14.17 19.73 -4.98
C THR A 145 12.98 18.79 -4.82
N PHE A 146 12.77 17.88 -5.77
CA PHE A 146 11.71 16.87 -5.66
C PHE A 146 11.89 15.97 -4.45
N ARG A 147 13.08 15.35 -4.30
CA ARG A 147 13.38 14.48 -3.15
C ARG A 147 13.16 15.24 -1.85
N LYS A 148 13.59 16.51 -1.80
CA LYS A 148 13.37 17.40 -0.67
C LYS A 148 11.87 17.60 -0.38
N THR A 149 11.05 17.94 -1.37
CA THR A 149 9.59 18.10 -1.18
C THR A 149 8.92 16.80 -0.70
N ILE A 150 9.31 15.64 -1.24
CA ILE A 150 8.78 14.36 -0.76
C ILE A 150 9.17 14.11 0.70
N ALA A 151 10.45 14.30 1.03
CA ALA A 151 11.00 14.05 2.37
C ALA A 151 10.43 15.01 3.43
N GLU A 152 10.40 16.30 3.12
CA GLU A 152 10.11 17.37 4.08
C GLU A 152 8.62 17.71 4.16
N THR A 153 7.85 17.44 3.11
CA THR A 153 6.43 17.83 3.04
C THR A 153 5.50 16.64 2.89
N VAL A 154 5.66 15.83 1.84
CA VAL A 154 4.67 14.78 1.52
C VAL A 154 4.68 13.64 2.54
N MET A 155 5.86 13.14 2.92
CA MET A 155 6.01 12.02 3.85
C MET A 155 5.51 12.35 5.26
N PRO A 156 5.84 13.50 5.87
CA PRO A 156 5.28 13.88 7.17
C PRO A 156 3.74 13.90 7.19
N HIS A 157 3.11 14.44 6.15
CA HIS A 157 1.64 14.44 6.03
C HIS A 157 1.07 13.02 5.91
N LEU A 158 1.72 12.14 5.13
CA LEU A 158 1.32 10.73 5.02
C LEU A 158 1.45 9.99 6.35
N PHE A 159 2.52 10.22 7.12
CA PHE A 159 2.71 9.58 8.42
C PHE A 159 1.69 10.05 9.44
N ALA A 160 1.44 11.36 9.51
CA ALA A 160 0.40 11.92 10.37
C ALA A 160 -0.98 11.34 10.03
N LEU A 161 -1.31 11.28 8.74
CA LEU A 161 -2.55 10.67 8.27
C LEU A 161 -2.62 9.17 8.61
N ASN A 162 -1.56 8.41 8.39
CA ASN A 162 -1.52 6.99 8.68
C ASN A 162 -1.71 6.71 10.18
N ALA A 163 -1.06 7.48 11.05
CA ALA A 163 -1.24 7.39 12.49
C ALA A 163 -2.69 7.70 12.89
N PHE A 164 -3.25 8.79 12.36
CA PHE A 164 -4.66 9.17 12.58
C PHE A 164 -5.64 8.07 12.13
N LEU A 165 -5.45 7.51 10.93
CA LEU A 165 -6.31 6.45 10.41
C LEU A 165 -6.21 5.16 11.23
N ARG A 166 -5.00 4.81 11.71
CA ARG A 166 -4.76 3.68 12.63
C ARG A 166 -5.51 3.87 13.95
N GLU A 167 -5.43 5.06 14.54
CA GLU A 167 -6.17 5.41 15.76
C GLU A 167 -7.68 5.28 15.56
N LYS A 168 -8.20 5.78 14.44
CA LYS A 168 -9.63 5.67 14.09
C LYS A 168 -10.05 4.28 13.62
N ARG A 169 -9.13 3.31 13.54
CA ARG A 169 -9.35 1.96 12.99
C ARG A 169 -10.01 1.98 11.62
N SER A 170 -9.64 2.98 10.80
CA SER A 170 -10.24 3.18 9.49
C SER A 170 -9.70 2.14 8.50
N PRO A 171 -10.55 1.56 7.63
CA PRO A 171 -10.09 0.70 6.55
C PRO A 171 -9.23 1.46 5.52
N LEU A 172 -9.27 2.79 5.52
CA LEU A 172 -8.41 3.61 4.64
C LEU A 172 -6.93 3.55 5.02
N THR A 173 -6.61 3.05 6.22
CA THR A 173 -5.23 2.82 6.67
C THR A 173 -4.44 1.96 5.69
N GLU A 174 -5.06 0.91 5.12
CA GLU A 174 -4.39 0.01 4.17
C GLU A 174 -3.95 0.75 2.91
N TYR A 175 -4.80 1.65 2.38
CA TYR A 175 -4.47 2.44 1.20
C TYR A 175 -3.39 3.49 1.51
N CYS A 176 -3.45 4.14 2.67
CA CYS A 176 -2.44 5.11 3.11
C CYS A 176 -1.08 4.44 3.30
N TYR A 177 -1.06 3.29 3.98
CA TYR A 177 0.15 2.50 4.16
C TYR A 177 0.69 1.99 2.82
N GLY A 178 -0.18 1.62 1.88
CA GLY A 178 0.21 1.26 0.52
C GLY A 178 0.95 2.38 -0.22
N VAL A 179 0.49 3.63 -0.10
CA VAL A 179 1.20 4.81 -0.65
C VAL A 179 2.57 4.98 0.00
N ILE A 180 2.64 4.90 1.34
CA ILE A 180 3.90 5.01 2.09
C ILE A 180 4.90 3.95 1.64
N LEU A 181 4.47 2.69 1.52
CA LEU A 181 5.31 1.59 1.08
C LEU A 181 5.84 1.81 -0.34
N GLU A 182 5.02 2.34 -1.24
CA GLU A 182 5.41 2.61 -2.62
C GLU A 182 6.48 3.71 -2.69
N ILE A 183 6.29 4.83 -1.97
CA ILE A 183 7.28 5.91 -1.90
C ILE A 183 8.58 5.41 -1.25
N CYS A 184 8.49 4.66 -0.15
CA CYS A 184 9.66 4.07 0.52
C CYS A 184 10.40 3.06 -0.36
N ARG A 185 9.68 2.34 -1.23
CA ARG A 185 10.29 1.42 -2.20
C ARG A 185 11.08 2.17 -3.26
N ASP A 186 10.55 3.30 -3.72
CA ASP A 186 11.17 4.12 -4.75
C ASP A 186 12.37 4.93 -4.21
N HIS A 187 12.46 5.12 -2.88
CA HIS A 187 13.48 5.92 -2.20
C HIS A 187 14.13 5.19 -0.99
N GLN A 188 14.53 3.94 -1.16
CA GLN A 188 15.08 3.12 -0.06
C GLN A 188 16.33 3.73 0.60
N GLU A 189 17.12 4.50 -0.17
CA GLU A 189 18.32 5.15 0.33
C GLU A 189 18.02 6.26 1.35
N GLN A 190 16.80 6.81 1.35
CA GLN A 190 16.35 7.87 2.26
C GLN A 190 15.44 7.34 3.38
N LEU A 191 15.22 6.02 3.43
CA LEU A 191 14.31 5.40 4.39
C LEU A 191 14.70 5.70 5.85
N ASP A 192 16.00 5.84 6.10
CA ASP A 192 16.50 6.14 7.44
C ASP A 192 16.14 7.55 7.90
N ASP A 193 16.14 8.50 6.98
CA ASP A 193 15.81 9.91 7.24
C ASP A 193 14.31 10.11 7.38
N PHE A 194 13.51 9.51 6.50
CA PHE A 194 12.04 9.61 6.55
C PHE A 194 11.48 9.13 7.89
N LEU A 195 12.05 8.06 8.43
CA LEU A 195 11.51 7.33 9.58
C LEU A 195 12.39 7.45 10.81
N ALA A 196 13.25 8.47 10.89
CA ALA A 196 14.09 8.72 12.05
C ALA A 196 13.28 8.85 13.35
N SER A 197 12.08 9.43 13.25
CA SER A 197 11.17 9.69 14.37
C SER A 197 10.23 8.52 14.72
N ASP A 198 10.18 7.47 13.88
CA ASP A 198 9.32 6.30 14.11
C ASP A 198 10.06 4.98 13.82
N PRO A 199 10.85 4.49 14.80
CA PRO A 199 11.60 3.24 14.66
C PRO A 199 10.71 2.01 14.44
N GLN A 200 9.47 2.04 14.93
CA GLN A 200 8.54 0.93 14.78
C GLN A 200 8.03 0.86 13.35
N LEU A 201 7.50 1.96 12.81
CA LEU A 201 7.05 2.05 11.42
C LEU A 201 8.19 1.75 10.45
N LYS A 202 9.42 2.18 10.79
CA LYS A 202 10.64 1.82 10.06
C LYS A 202 10.88 0.31 9.99
N ALA A 203 10.70 -0.39 11.11
CA ALA A 203 10.86 -1.84 11.16
C ALA A 203 9.76 -2.55 10.34
N GLU A 204 8.50 -2.09 10.45
CA GLU A 204 7.36 -2.57 9.66
C GLU A 204 7.65 -2.45 8.16
N ILE A 205 8.01 -1.25 7.69
CA ILE A 205 8.28 -0.99 6.27
C ILE A 205 9.48 -1.80 5.77
N ARG A 206 10.58 -1.87 6.53
CA ARG A 206 11.75 -2.69 6.14
C ARG A 206 11.40 -4.17 6.01
N PHE A 207 10.54 -4.69 6.87
CA PHE A 207 10.07 -6.07 6.78
C PHE A 207 9.23 -6.29 5.51
N ASP A 208 8.26 -5.42 5.26
CA ASP A 208 7.36 -5.53 4.11
C ASP A 208 8.09 -5.33 2.77
N LEU A 209 9.05 -4.40 2.70
CA LEU A 209 9.90 -4.22 1.52
C LEU A 209 10.74 -5.47 1.22
N ARG A 210 11.27 -6.15 2.24
CA ARG A 210 12.00 -7.42 2.05
C ARG A 210 11.08 -8.53 1.57
N GLN A 211 9.86 -8.61 2.10
CA GLN A 211 8.89 -9.63 1.70
C GLN A 211 8.44 -9.44 0.24
N THR A 212 8.25 -8.19 -0.19
CA THR A 212 7.87 -7.86 -1.57
C THR A 212 9.04 -7.97 -2.56
N ALA A 213 10.27 -7.63 -2.16
CA ALA A 213 11.48 -7.76 -3.00
C ALA A 213 12.01 -9.20 -3.09
N GLY A 214 11.83 -10.02 -2.06
CA GLY A 214 12.28 -11.42 -2.02
C GLY A 214 11.42 -12.42 -2.79
N GLY A 215 10.35 -11.95 -3.45
CA GLY A 215 9.33 -12.80 -4.03
C GLY A 215 8.53 -13.51 -2.93
N GLY A 216 7.20 -13.43 -2.98
CA GLY A 216 6.27 -14.11 -2.06
C GLY A 216 6.31 -15.66 -2.12
N GLY A 217 7.46 -16.29 -2.35
CA GLY A 217 7.61 -17.73 -2.53
C GLY A 217 8.54 -18.44 -1.53
N GLN A 218 9.39 -17.75 -0.76
CA GLN A 218 10.39 -18.45 0.08
C GLN A 218 9.96 -18.67 1.55
N GLN A 219 9.30 -17.73 2.21
CA GLN A 219 8.80 -17.95 3.57
C GLN A 219 7.59 -18.91 3.61
N ASP A 220 6.68 -18.80 2.63
CA ASP A 220 5.56 -19.74 2.50
C ASP A 220 6.02 -21.15 2.13
N ASN A 221 7.00 -21.31 1.22
CA ASN A 221 7.55 -22.64 0.96
C ASN A 221 8.35 -23.19 2.16
N SER A 222 9.06 -22.34 2.91
CA SER A 222 9.79 -22.80 4.10
C SER A 222 8.85 -23.28 5.20
N ASN A 223 7.76 -22.55 5.46
CA ASN A 223 6.75 -22.95 6.45
C ASN A 223 5.90 -24.13 5.97
N LYS A 224 5.54 -24.19 4.68
CA LYS A 224 4.79 -25.32 4.09
C LYS A 224 5.64 -26.59 4.03
N LYS A 225 6.95 -26.47 3.74
CA LYS A 225 7.91 -27.59 3.75
C LYS A 225 8.21 -28.06 5.18
N LYS A 226 8.35 -27.15 6.16
CA LYS A 226 8.46 -27.51 7.59
C LYS A 226 7.22 -28.25 8.09
N ARG A 227 6.01 -27.75 7.82
CA ARG A 227 4.76 -28.43 8.18
C ARG A 227 4.62 -29.80 7.51
N LYS A 228 4.98 -29.92 6.23
CA LYS A 228 4.93 -31.20 5.52
C LYS A 228 5.92 -32.22 6.10
N ILE A 229 7.13 -31.79 6.48
CA ILE A 229 8.12 -32.64 7.15
C ILE A 229 7.66 -33.07 8.54
N GLU A 230 7.00 -32.19 9.31
CA GLU A 230 6.46 -32.53 10.64
C GLU A 230 5.31 -33.53 10.57
N ILE A 231 4.43 -33.41 9.56
CA ILE A 231 3.33 -34.36 9.33
C ILE A 231 3.90 -35.75 8.98
N ILE A 232 4.86 -35.83 8.04
CA ILE A 232 5.50 -37.10 7.64
C ILE A 232 6.21 -37.74 8.84
N LYS A 233 6.99 -36.97 9.61
CA LYS A 233 7.66 -37.47 10.82
C LYS A 233 6.67 -37.90 11.92
N GLY A 234 5.47 -37.33 11.95
CA GLY A 234 4.40 -37.74 12.86
C GLY A 234 3.75 -39.05 12.43
N GLU A 235 3.55 -39.25 11.12
CA GLU A 235 3.01 -40.47 10.54
C GLU A 235 3.99 -41.65 10.67
N GLU A 236 5.28 -41.44 10.38
CA GLU A 236 6.33 -42.46 10.56
C GLU A 236 6.41 -42.94 12.01
N ARG A 237 6.36 -42.02 12.99
CA ARG A 237 6.34 -42.39 14.42
C ARG A 237 5.10 -43.20 14.80
N ARG A 238 3.93 -42.87 14.26
CA ARG A 238 2.69 -43.61 14.50
C ARG A 238 2.76 -45.02 13.90
N GLU A 239 3.39 -45.16 12.74
CA GLU A 239 3.51 -46.44 12.05
C GLU A 239 4.54 -47.37 12.71
N VAL A 240 5.67 -46.83 13.17
CA VAL A 240 6.64 -47.58 13.99
C VAL A 240 5.98 -48.07 15.28
N ASN A 241 5.24 -47.21 15.97
CA ASN A 241 4.56 -47.58 17.22
C ASN A 241 3.46 -48.64 16.99
N LYS A 242 2.73 -48.57 15.86
CA LYS A 242 1.78 -49.63 15.48
C LYS A 242 2.46 -50.98 15.24
N LYS A 243 3.58 -50.99 14.49
CA LYS A 243 4.35 -52.22 14.23
C LYS A 243 4.95 -52.80 15.50
N GLU A 244 5.35 -51.96 16.45
CA GLU A 244 5.87 -52.40 17.75
C GLU A 244 4.77 -53.00 18.64
N ILE A 245 3.57 -52.39 18.66
CA ILE A 245 2.39 -52.95 19.34
C ILE A 245 1.98 -54.29 18.70
N GLU A 246 2.02 -54.40 17.37
CA GLU A 246 1.66 -55.61 16.64
C GLU A 246 2.70 -56.73 16.84
N ASN A 247 3.99 -56.41 16.83
CA ASN A 247 5.05 -57.35 17.19
C ASN A 247 4.95 -57.83 18.64
N ASN A 248 4.60 -56.95 19.57
CA ASN A 248 4.38 -57.33 20.97
C ASN A 248 3.13 -58.20 21.14
N LYS A 249 2.06 -57.95 20.39
CA LYS A 249 0.88 -58.84 20.34
C LYS A 249 1.22 -60.22 19.77
N ASN A 250 2.00 -60.27 18.69
CA ASN A 250 2.44 -61.53 18.06
C ASN A 250 3.43 -62.33 18.94
N LYS A 251 4.25 -61.65 19.75
CA LYS A 251 5.04 -62.30 20.81
C LYS A 251 4.16 -62.89 21.90
N CYS A 252 3.13 -62.17 22.36
CA CYS A 252 2.20 -62.67 23.37
C CYS A 252 1.39 -63.89 22.89
N THR A 253 0.99 -63.95 21.62
CA THR A 253 0.26 -65.11 21.07
C THR A 253 1.16 -66.34 20.88
N ASN A 254 2.42 -66.16 20.47
CA ASN A 254 3.38 -67.29 20.36
C ASN A 254 3.76 -67.89 21.72
N VAL A 255 3.82 -67.08 22.79
CA VAL A 255 4.06 -67.59 24.16
C VAL A 255 2.86 -68.39 24.69
N HIS A 256 1.65 -68.15 24.19
CA HIS A 256 0.45 -68.92 24.55
C HIS A 256 0.32 -70.23 23.76
N PHE A 257 0.81 -70.30 22.52
CA PHE A 257 0.78 -71.55 21.74
C PHE A 257 1.81 -72.59 22.20
N HIS A 258 3.00 -72.17 22.66
CA HIS A 258 3.97 -73.13 23.21
C HIS A 258 3.60 -73.69 24.59
N LYS A 259 2.79 -72.97 25.38
CA LYS A 259 2.30 -73.50 26.67
C LYS A 259 1.14 -74.50 26.54
N HIS A 260 0.53 -74.65 25.36
CA HIS A 260 -0.56 -75.60 25.16
C HIS A 260 -0.13 -76.95 24.54
N LEU A 261 1.11 -77.05 24.04
CA LEU A 261 1.68 -78.31 23.57
C LEU A 261 2.40 -79.11 24.67
N ASP A 262 2.85 -78.46 25.75
CA ASP A 262 3.56 -79.14 26.87
C ASP A 262 2.66 -79.68 27.99
N VAL A 263 1.33 -79.53 27.91
CA VAL A 263 0.41 -79.99 28.98
C VAL A 263 -0.29 -81.32 28.63
N LYS A 264 -0.06 -81.89 27.43
CA LYS A 264 -0.64 -83.20 27.07
C LYS A 264 0.28 -84.41 27.28
N GLU A 265 1.52 -84.25 27.76
CA GLU A 265 2.43 -85.38 28.01
C GLU A 265 2.62 -85.79 29.48
N VAL A 266 1.89 -85.22 30.44
CA VAL A 266 2.12 -85.51 31.88
C VAL A 266 0.93 -86.18 32.58
N LEU A 267 0.04 -86.88 31.86
CA LEU A 267 -1.12 -87.55 32.49
C LEU A 267 -1.48 -88.91 31.86
N ILE A 268 -0.49 -89.79 31.66
CA ILE A 268 -0.73 -91.26 31.62
C ILE A 268 0.46 -91.99 32.25
N LYS A 269 0.63 -91.87 33.57
CA LYS A 269 1.26 -92.89 34.42
C LYS A 269 0.70 -92.75 35.83
N ASN A 270 -0.34 -93.53 36.10
CA ASN A 270 -0.54 -94.34 37.31
C ASN A 270 -1.91 -95.02 37.21
#